data_AF-A0A967SFE6-F1
#
_entry.id   AF-A0A967SFE6-F1
#
_cell.length_a   1.000
_cell.length_b   1.000
_cell.length_c   1.000
_cell.angle_alpha   90.00
_cell.angle_beta   90.00
_cell.angle_gamma   90.00
#
_symmetry.space_group_name_H-M   'P 1'
#
loop_
_entity.id
_entity.type
_entity.pdbx_description
1 polymer ?
#
loop_
_entity_poly.entity_id
_entity_poly.type
_entity_poly.pdbx_seq_one_letter_code
_entity_poly.pdbx_strand_id
1 'polypeptide(L)' 'ITELARELGVTSIVVTHDLESAFEVGDRVGLLTEGELRACGTPREILESEDPVVRRFMHRRFGTAVRGEA' A
#
# COMPACT_ATOMS: atom_id res chain seq x y z
N ILE A 1 5.53 -4.81 14.78
CA ILE A 1 6.43 -3.75 14.24
C ILE A 1 5.79 -2.38 14.47
N THR A 2 4.53 -2.19 14.11
CA THR A 2 3.80 -0.92 14.29
C THR A 2 3.80 -0.41 15.73
N GLU A 3 3.53 -1.28 16.70
CA GLU A 3 3.49 -0.92 18.13
C GLU A 3 4.86 -0.41 18.61
N LEU A 4 5.91 -1.20 18.37
CA LEU A 4 7.29 -0.81 18.70
C LEU A 4 7.76 0.48 17.99
N ALA A 5 7.40 0.65 16.71
CA ALA A 5 7.75 1.85 15.96
C ALA A 5 7.09 3.10 16.56
N ARG A 6 5.83 2.98 17.01
CA ARG A 6 5.10 4.05 17.70
C ARG A 6 5.65 4.33 19.09
N GLU A 7 5.95 3.30 19.88
CA GLU A 7 6.52 3.44 21.21
C GLU A 7 7.90 4.13 21.20
N LEU A 8 8.73 3.79 20.21
CA LEU A 8 10.08 4.36 20.08
C LEU A 8 10.12 5.69 19.31
N GLY A 9 9.01 6.10 18.69
CA GLY A 9 8.94 7.33 17.88
C GLY A 9 9.89 7.34 16.68
N VAL A 10 10.18 6.16 16.11
CA VAL A 10 11.13 6.00 15.01
C VAL A 10 10.44 5.95 13.65
N THR A 11 11.12 6.42 12.61
CA THR A 11 10.67 6.20 11.23
C THR A 11 10.96 4.76 10.82
N SER A 12 9.93 4.02 10.40
CA SER A 12 10.05 2.63 9.98
C SER A 12 9.69 2.47 8.50
N ILE A 13 10.52 1.73 7.77
CA ILE A 13 10.24 1.33 6.39
C ILE A 13 10.10 -0.19 6.39
N VAL A 14 8.95 -0.66 5.94
CA VAL A 14 8.65 -2.10 5.81
C VAL A 14 8.54 -2.44 4.32
N VAL A 15 9.28 -3.46 3.90
CA VAL A 15 9.23 -3.97 2.52
C VAL A 15 8.57 -5.34 2.55
N THR A 16 7.49 -5.49 1.81
CA THR A 16 6.74 -6.75 1.73
C THR A 16 6.19 -6.96 0.32
N HIS A 17 5.95 -8.22 -0.03
CA HIS A 17 5.24 -8.61 -1.24
C HIS A 17 3.73 -8.78 -1.00
N ASP A 18 3.29 -8.68 0.25
CA ASP A 18 1.89 -8.78 0.64
C ASP A 18 1.26 -7.39 0.81
N LEU A 19 0.30 -7.07 -0.06
CA LEU A 19 -0.33 -5.77 -0.08
C LEU A 19 -1.22 -5.56 1.15
N GLU A 20 -1.95 -6.56 1.63
CA GLU A 20 -2.85 -6.39 2.79
C GLU A 20 -2.07 -5.93 4.03
N SER A 21 -0.98 -6.64 4.35
CA SER A 21 -0.06 -6.25 5.41
C SER A 21 0.53 -4.83 5.22
N ALA A 22 0.86 -4.44 3.99
CA ALA A 22 1.41 -3.12 3.71
C ALA A 22 0.40 -2.00 3.99
N PHE A 23 -0.87 -2.23 3.68
CA PHE A 23 -1.96 -1.28 3.91
C PHE A 23 -2.40 -1.24 5.38
N GLU A 24 -2.27 -2.36 6.11
CA GLU A 24 -2.59 -2.42 7.54
C GLU A 24 -1.51 -1.73 8.40
N VAL A 25 -0.24 -1.89 8.05
CA VAL A 25 0.90 -1.43 8.86
C VAL A 25 1.38 -0.03 8.49
N GLY A 26 1.26 0.35 7.22
CA GLY A 26 1.88 1.57 6.68
C GLY A 26 0.98 2.80 6.72
N ASP A 27 1.48 3.89 7.29
CA ASP A 27 0.85 5.23 7.13
C ASP A 27 0.92 5.71 5.67
N ARG A 28 1.94 5.24 4.94
CA ARG A 28 2.12 5.44 3.50
C ARG A 28 2.54 4.13 2.84
N VAL A 29 2.07 3.92 1.61
CA VAL A 29 2.34 2.73 0.81
C VAL A 29 2.99 3.15 -0.50
N GLY A 30 4.08 2.46 -0.86
CA GLY A 30 4.79 2.63 -2.12
C GLY A 30 4.77 1.37 -2.96
N LEU A 31 4.52 1.49 -4.27
CA LEU A 31 4.60 0.37 -5.21
C LEU A 31 5.89 0.48 -6.03
N LEU A 32 6.81 -0.44 -5.79
CA LEU A 32 8.05 -0.58 -6.55
C LEU A 32 7.90 -1.69 -7.59
N THR A 33 8.17 -1.39 -8.87
CA THR A 33 8.23 -2.39 -9.93
C THR A 33 9.20 -1.95 -11.01
N GLU A 34 9.89 -2.92 -11.62
CA GLU A 34 10.89 -2.65 -12.69
C GLU A 34 12.00 -1.65 -12.27
N GLY A 35 12.31 -1.60 -10.97
CA GLY A 35 13.29 -0.66 -10.43
C GLY A 35 12.75 0.77 -10.22
N GLU A 36 11.47 1.02 -10.50
CA GLU A 36 10.84 2.32 -10.39
C GLU A 36 9.75 2.34 -9.31
N LEU A 37 9.72 3.43 -8.51
CA LEU A 37 8.64 3.68 -7.56
C LEU A 37 7.47 4.29 -8.31
N ARG A 38 6.51 3.45 -8.72
CA ARG A 38 5.38 3.87 -9.57
C ARG A 38 4.33 4.67 -8.83
N ALA A 39 4.17 4.45 -7.53
CA ALA A 39 3.27 5.22 -6.69
C ALA A 39 3.79 5.26 -5.26
N CYS A 40 3.52 6.35 -4.55
CA CYS A 40 3.80 6.50 -3.11
C CYS A 40 2.86 7.53 -2.49
N GLY A 41 1.99 7.08 -1.60
CA GLY A 41 0.94 7.90 -1.02
C GLY A 41 0.33 7.22 0.19
N THR A 42 -0.74 7.81 0.71
CA THR A 42 -1.60 7.14 1.70
C THR A 42 -2.26 5.90 1.08
N PRO A 43 -2.66 4.92 1.91
CA PRO A 43 -3.45 3.78 1.46
C PRO A 43 -4.63 4.17 0.53
N ARG A 44 -5.35 5.24 0.89
CA ARG A 44 -6.48 5.75 0.10
C ARG A 44 -6.05 6.24 -1.29
N GLU A 45 -5.00 7.05 -1.37
CA GLU A 45 -4.50 7.57 -2.66
C GLU A 45 -3.99 6.44 -3.58
N ILE A 46 -3.42 5.38 -3.00
CA ILE A 46 -2.98 4.21 -3.77
C ILE A 46 -4.19 3.42 -4.32
N LEU A 47 -5.27 3.28 -3.53
CA LEU A 47 -6.51 2.62 -3.98
C LEU A 47 -7.23 3.42 -5.07
N GLU A 48 -7.25 4.74 -4.94
CA GLU A 48 -7.86 5.67 -5.91
C GLU A 48 -6.95 5.94 -7.13
N SER A 49 -5.76 5.34 -7.18
CA SER A 49 -4.77 5.58 -8.23
C SER A 49 -5.30 5.27 -9.63
N GLU A 50 -4.94 6.12 -10.59
CA GLU A 50 -5.27 5.94 -12.01
C GLU A 50 -4.23 5.15 -12.79
N ASP A 51 -3.06 4.89 -12.21
CA ASP A 51 -1.98 4.17 -12.88
C ASP A 51 -2.42 2.71 -13.17
N PRO A 52 -2.43 2.27 -14.45
CA PRO A 52 -2.81 0.90 -14.82
C PRO A 52 -1.98 -0.18 -14.13
N VAL A 53 -0.72 0.10 -13.82
CA VAL A 53 0.17 -0.80 -13.08
C VAL A 53 -0.34 -0.96 -11.65
N VAL A 54 -0.60 0.15 -10.96
CA VAL A 54 -1.12 0.15 -9.58
C VAL A 54 -2.46 -0.57 -9.53
N ARG A 55 -3.40 -0.20 -10.40
CA ARG A 55 -4.72 -0.85 -10.51
C ARG A 55 -4.60 -2.35 -10.72
N ARG A 56 -3.71 -2.81 -11.61
CA ARG A 56 -3.47 -4.24 -11.84
C ARG A 56 -2.90 -4.97 -10.62
N PHE A 57 -2.04 -4.32 -9.84
CA PHE A 57 -1.55 -4.89 -8.58
C PHE A 57 -2.67 -5.01 -7.55
N MET A 58 -3.52 -3.98 -7.43
CA MET A 58 -4.66 -4.01 -6.52
C MET A 58 -5.68 -5.09 -6.92
N HIS A 59 -6.06 -5.17 -8.21
CA HIS A 59 -7.01 -6.17 -8.69
C HIS A 59 -6.57 -7.62 -8.48
N ARG A 60 -5.25 -7.90 -8.56
CA ARG A 60 -4.73 -9.26 -8.36
C ARG A 60 -4.84 -9.78 -6.93
N ARG A 61 -5.00 -8.89 -5.93
CA ARG A 61 -5.09 -9.29 -4.52
C ARG A 61 -6.36 -8.86 -3.80
N PHE A 62 -6.96 -7.73 -4.17
CA PHE A 62 -8.21 -7.22 -3.59
C PHE A 62 -9.45 -7.56 -4.43
N GLY A 63 -9.38 -8.63 -5.25
CA GLY A 63 -10.30 -8.97 -6.35
C GLY A 63 -11.82 -9.03 -6.09
N THR A 64 -12.29 -8.70 -4.89
CA THR A 64 -13.72 -8.59 -4.56
C THR A 64 -14.07 -7.44 -3.60
N ALA A 65 -13.09 -6.74 -2.99
CA ALA A 65 -13.36 -5.80 -1.89
C ALA A 65 -13.57 -4.33 -2.31
N VAL A 66 -13.32 -3.97 -3.57
CA VAL A 66 -13.41 -2.57 -4.05
C VAL A 66 -14.78 -2.26 -4.70
N ARG A 67 -15.86 -2.87 -4.21
CA ARG A 67 -17.26 -2.51 -4.54
C ARG A 67 -18.04 -2.21 -3.28
N GLY A 68 -17.85 -0.99 -2.80
CA GLY A 68 -18.65 -0.26 -1.82
C GLY A 68 -17.93 1.07 -1.71
N GLU A 69 -18.45 2.18 -2.23
CA GLU A 69 -19.72 2.79 -1.84
C GLU A 69 -20.42 3.41 -3.07
N ALA A 70 -21.76 3.30 -3.08
CA ALA A 70 -22.68 4.08 -3.92
C ALA A 70 -23.51 4.95 -2.98
#